data_AF-A0A4Q3ED78-F1
#
_entry.id   AF-A0A4Q3ED78-F1
#
_cell.length_a   1.000
_cell.length_b   1.000
_cell.length_c   1.000
_cell.angle_alpha   90.00
_cell.angle_beta   90.00
_cell.angle_gamma   90.00
#
_symmetry.space_group_name_H-M   'P 1'
#
loop_
_entity.id
_entity.type
_entity.pdbx_description
1 polymer ?
#
loop_
_entity_poly.entity_id
_entity_poly.type
_entity_poly.pdbx_seq_one_letter_code
_entity_poly.pdbx_strand_id
1 'polypeptide(L)'
;DWRWGEHYFSRKLLDYDMASNVGGWQWAAGTGTDASPFFRIFSPDAQAKRFDVKAEYIKKWVPEVDSSIYPKPIVEHKEARDRCLKAFKKALNK
;
A
#
# COMPACT_ATOMS: atom_id res chain seq x y z
N ASP A 1 1.56 11.44 -1.31
CA ASP A 1 1.09 11.65 -2.69
C ASP A 1 1.35 10.36 -3.46
N TRP A 2 0.34 9.81 -4.14
CA TRP A 2 0.47 8.53 -4.87
C TRP A 2 1.37 8.64 -6.10
N ARG A 3 1.55 9.84 -6.65
CA ARG A 3 2.36 10.09 -7.86
C ARG A 3 3.84 9.71 -7.68
N TRP A 4 4.35 9.78 -6.45
CA TRP A 4 5.71 9.35 -6.13
C TRP A 4 5.89 7.84 -6.28
N GLY A 5 4.86 7.08 -5.90
CA GLY A 5 4.83 5.63 -6.08
C GLY A 5 4.66 5.24 -7.54
N GLU A 6 3.76 5.92 -8.26
CA GLU A 6 3.57 5.76 -9.71
C GLU A 6 4.89 5.88 -10.48
N HIS A 7 5.63 6.96 -10.21
CA HIS A 7 6.90 7.24 -10.87
C HIS A 7 8.01 6.24 -10.50
N TYR A 8 8.00 5.71 -9.27
CA TYR A 8 8.95 4.68 -8.89
C TYR A 8 8.64 3.37 -9.61
N PHE A 9 7.37 2.97 -9.67
CA PHE A 9 6.93 1.74 -10.32
C PHE A 9 7.17 1.76 -11.83
N SER A 10 6.92 2.91 -12.49
CA SER A 10 7.14 3.04 -13.94
C SER A 10 8.58 2.79 -14.36
N ARG A 11 9.55 3.01 -13.46
CA ARG A 11 10.97 2.76 -13.70
C ARG A 11 11.44 1.35 -13.37
N LYS A 12 10.62 0.56 -12.68
CA LYS A 12 11.00 -0.76 -12.12
C LYS A 12 10.25 -1.91 -12.77
N LEU A 13 9.02 -1.66 -13.24
CA LEU A 13 8.18 -2.64 -13.89
C LEU A 13 8.66 -2.87 -15.34
N LEU A 14 8.96 -4.13 -15.67
CA LEU A 14 9.27 -4.54 -17.05
C LEU A 14 8.02 -4.47 -17.95
N ASP A 15 6.84 -4.59 -17.35
CA ASP A 15 5.53 -4.55 -17.97
C ASP A 15 4.85 -3.19 -17.82
N TYR A 16 5.64 -2.11 -17.65
CA TYR A 16 5.07 -0.79 -17.49
C TYR A 16 4.19 -0.41 -18.69
N ASP A 17 2.93 -0.17 -18.37
CA ASP A 17 1.97 0.53 -19.21
C ASP A 17 1.40 1.71 -18.43
N MET A 18 1.35 2.88 -19.07
CA MET A 18 0.93 4.12 -18.42
C MET A 18 -0.52 4.04 -17.93
N ALA A 19 -1.43 3.50 -18.76
CA ALA A 19 -2.85 3.43 -18.42
C ALA A 19 -3.08 2.50 -17.22
N SER A 20 -2.45 1.33 -17.26
CA SER A 20 -2.54 0.32 -16.21
C SER A 20 -1.89 0.80 -14.91
N ASN A 21 -0.70 1.43 -14.97
CA ASN A 21 0.00 1.92 -13.78
C ASN A 21 -0.78 3.08 -13.14
N VAL A 22 -1.11 4.12 -13.91
CA VAL A 22 -1.82 5.29 -13.38
C VAL A 22 -3.21 4.90 -12.86
N GLY A 23 -3.93 4.04 -13.58
CA GLY A 23 -5.23 3.51 -13.15
C GLY A 23 -5.14 2.72 -11.84
N GLY A 24 -4.15 1.83 -11.73
CA GLY A 24 -3.91 1.05 -10.50
C GLY A 24 -3.53 1.94 -9.30
N TRP A 25 -2.68 2.94 -9.50
CA TRP A 25 -2.32 3.90 -8.45
C TRP A 25 -3.49 4.78 -8.02
N GLN A 26 -4.30 5.23 -8.97
CA GLN A 26 -5.53 5.98 -8.68
C GLN A 26 -6.51 5.12 -7.86
N TRP A 27 -6.75 3.89 -8.29
CA TRP A 27 -7.60 2.93 -7.60
C TRP A 27 -7.14 2.68 -6.15
N ALA A 28 -5.84 2.45 -5.95
CA ALA A 28 -5.25 2.21 -4.64
C ALA A 28 -5.27 3.44 -3.73
N ALA A 29 -5.13 4.64 -4.30
CA ALA A 29 -5.20 5.91 -3.59
C ALA A 29 -6.63 6.35 -3.25
N GLY A 30 -7.64 5.66 -3.78
CA GLY A 30 -9.05 6.05 -3.65
C GLY A 30 -9.39 7.33 -4.41
N THR A 31 -8.72 7.55 -5.54
CA THR A 31 -8.93 8.70 -6.44
C THR A 31 -9.24 8.19 -7.85
N GLY A 32 -9.94 8.97 -8.68
CA GLY A 32 -10.22 8.57 -10.07
C GLY A 32 -11.45 7.69 -10.21
N THR A 33 -11.56 7.01 -11.36
CA THR A 33 -12.74 6.24 -11.76
C THR A 33 -12.77 4.86 -11.10
N ASP A 34 -13.92 4.49 -10.54
CA ASP A 34 -14.16 3.20 -9.84
C ASP A 34 -13.11 2.85 -8.77
N ALA A 35 -12.60 3.89 -8.10
CA ALA A 35 -11.54 3.72 -7.12
C ALA A 35 -12.04 3.04 -5.85
N SER A 36 -11.15 2.30 -5.19
CA SER A 36 -11.44 1.78 -3.86
C SER A 36 -11.86 2.93 -2.92
N PRO A 37 -12.93 2.77 -2.11
CA PRO A 37 -13.34 3.83 -1.20
C PRO A 37 -12.19 4.26 -0.28
N PHE A 38 -12.02 5.57 -0.05
CA PHE A 38 -10.88 6.13 0.70
C PHE A 38 -10.72 5.57 2.13
N PHE A 39 -11.82 5.10 2.73
CA PHE A 39 -11.81 4.49 4.07
C PHE A 39 -11.36 3.02 4.06
N ARG A 40 -11.23 2.40 2.89
CA ARG A 40 -10.70 1.04 2.72
C ARG A 40 -9.16 1.09 2.78
N ILE A 41 -8.65 1.10 4.00
CA ILE A 41 -7.22 1.05 4.28
C ILE A 41 -6.83 -0.39 4.61
N PHE A 42 -5.97 -0.98 3.78
CA PHE A 42 -5.50 -2.36 3.97
C PHE A 42 -4.54 -2.46 5.17
N SER A 43 -4.75 -3.47 6.03
CA SER A 43 -3.79 -3.86 7.06
C SER A 43 -2.77 -4.84 6.46
N PRO A 44 -1.46 -4.51 6.44
CA PRO A 44 -0.44 -5.39 5.90
C PRO A 44 -0.47 -6.78 6.55
N ASP A 45 -0.58 -6.84 7.87
CA ASP A 45 -0.61 -8.10 8.63
C ASP A 45 -1.84 -8.95 8.28
N ALA A 46 -3.01 -8.32 8.15
CA ALA A 46 -4.22 -9.04 7.80
C ALA A 46 -4.18 -9.56 6.35
N GLN A 47 -3.56 -8.82 5.43
CA GLN A 47 -3.37 -9.28 4.05
C GLN A 47 -2.38 -10.45 4.00
N ALA A 48 -1.26 -10.36 4.71
CA ALA A 48 -0.28 -11.44 4.80
C ALA A 48 -0.92 -12.73 5.35
N LYS A 49 -1.63 -12.64 6.49
CA LYS A 49 -2.34 -13.79 7.09
C LYS A 49 -3.38 -14.41 6.17
N ARG A 50 -3.99 -13.62 5.27
CA ARG A 50 -5.03 -14.09 4.37
C ARG A 50 -4.47 -14.73 3.10
N PHE A 51 -3.44 -14.14 2.51
CA PHE A 51 -2.97 -14.50 1.17
C PHE A 51 -1.64 -15.27 1.16
N ASP A 52 -0.87 -15.23 2.26
CA ASP A 52 0.37 -15.98 2.43
C ASP A 52 0.41 -16.65 3.81
N VAL A 53 -0.56 -17.55 4.06
CA VAL A 53 -0.78 -18.21 5.36
C VAL A 53 0.49 -18.90 5.89
N LYS A 54 1.31 -19.45 4.99
CA LYS A 54 2.56 -20.16 5.32
C LYS A 54 3.79 -19.27 5.28
N ALA A 55 3.64 -17.99 4.97
CA ALA A 55 4.73 -17.02 4.77
C ALA A 55 5.75 -17.48 3.70
N GLU A 56 5.33 -18.25 2.70
CA GLU A 56 6.21 -18.79 1.65
C GLU A 56 6.73 -17.68 0.75
N TYR A 57 5.85 -16.75 0.35
CA TYR A 57 6.24 -15.61 -0.48
C TYR A 57 7.11 -14.63 0.30
N ILE A 58 6.71 -14.32 1.54
CA ILE A 58 7.47 -13.43 2.42
C ILE A 58 8.88 -13.95 2.65
N LYS A 59 9.04 -15.22 3.05
CA LYS A 59 10.37 -15.81 3.32
C LYS A 59 11.24 -15.95 2.07
N LYS A 60 10.64 -16.06 0.88
CA LYS A 60 11.36 -16.09 -0.38
C LYS A 60 12.04 -14.75 -0.69
N TRP A 61 11.35 -13.63 -0.46
CA TRP A 61 11.83 -12.30 -0.83
C TRP A 61 12.47 -11.51 0.31
N VAL A 62 12.16 -11.87 1.55
CA VAL A 62 12.69 -11.29 2.77
C VAL A 62 13.09 -12.43 3.72
N PRO A 63 14.16 -13.17 3.40
CA PRO A 63 14.60 -14.31 4.22
C PRO A 63 14.96 -13.91 5.65
N GLU A 64 15.34 -12.65 5.87
CA GLU A 64 15.69 -12.08 7.17
C GLU A 64 14.50 -11.62 8.02
N VAL A 65 13.25 -11.79 7.57
CA VAL A 65 12.04 -11.19 8.20
C VAL A 65 11.89 -11.49 9.70
N ASP A 66 12.30 -12.67 10.16
CA ASP A 66 12.20 -13.11 11.55
C ASP A 66 13.50 -12.85 12.36
N SER A 67 14.50 -12.21 11.75
CA SER A 67 15.81 -11.98 12.35
C SER A 67 15.87 -10.65 13.11
N SER A 68 16.86 -10.51 13.98
CA SER A 68 17.12 -9.26 14.72
C SER A 68 17.59 -8.10 13.84
N ILE A 69 18.05 -8.36 12.62
CA ILE A 69 18.46 -7.31 11.67
C ILE A 69 17.28 -6.71 10.91
N TYR A 70 16.11 -7.36 10.94
CA TYR A 70 14.93 -6.85 10.26
C TYR A 70 14.40 -5.61 10.99
N PRO A 71 14.12 -4.51 10.27
CA PRO A 71 13.67 -3.28 10.90
C PRO A 71 12.31 -3.46 11.56
N LYS A 72 12.14 -2.79 12.70
CA LYS A 72 10.81 -2.60 13.29
C LYS A 72 9.92 -1.79 12.34
N PRO A 73 8.58 -1.94 12.41
CA PRO A 73 7.67 -1.12 11.62
C PRO A 73 7.98 0.37 11.76
N ILE A 74 8.17 1.04 10.62
CA ILE A 74 8.47 2.49 10.58
C ILE A 74 7.30 3.37 11.04
N VAL A 75 6.10 2.80 11.09
CA VAL A 75 4.87 3.46 11.57
C VAL A 75 3.94 2.42 12.17
N GLU A 76 3.20 2.81 13.20
CA GLU A 76 2.14 1.98 13.77
C GLU A 76 0.88 2.08 12.88
N HIS A 77 0.27 0.94 12.56
CA HIS A 77 -0.78 0.87 11.54
C HIS A 77 -2.07 1.59 11.97
N LYS A 78 -2.49 1.47 13.23
CA LYS A 78 -3.70 2.12 13.74
C LYS A 78 -3.53 3.65 13.72
N GLU A 79 -2.39 4.17 14.16
CA GLU A 79 -2.08 5.61 14.09
C GLU A 79 -2.03 6.12 12.65
N ALA A 80 -1.37 5.39 11.76
CA ALA A 80 -1.31 5.73 10.34
C ALA A 80 -2.70 5.75 9.69
N ARG A 81 -3.54 4.76 10.02
CA ARG A 81 -4.93 4.66 9.57
C ARG A 81 -5.76 5.85 10.02
N ASP A 82 -5.71 6.20 11.31
CA ASP A 82 -6.46 7.33 11.85
C ASP A 82 -6.02 8.66 11.24
N ARG A 83 -4.71 8.84 11.04
CA ARG A 83 -4.15 10.01 10.35
C ARG A 83 -4.68 10.13 8.92
N CYS A 84 -4.72 9.01 8.18
CA CYS A 84 -5.25 8.96 6.82
C CYS A 84 -6.73 9.36 6.79
N LEU A 85 -7.57 8.74 7.63
CA LEU A 85 -9.00 9.03 7.68
C LEU A 85 -9.28 10.50 8.06
N LYS A 86 -8.52 11.07 9.00
CA LYS A 86 -8.63 12.49 9.37
C LYS A 86 -8.29 13.41 8.19
N ALA A 87 -7.23 13.11 7.44
CA ALA A 87 -6.82 13.88 6.28
C ALA A 87 -7.91 13.88 5.18
N PHE A 88 -8.47 12.70 4.87
CA PHE A 88 -9.56 12.58 3.90
C PHE A 88 -10.82 13.31 4.35
N LYS A 89 -11.24 13.15 5.61
CA LYS A 89 -12.40 13.89 6.16
C LYS A 89 -12.21 15.40 6.05
N LYS A 90 -11.02 15.91 6.35
CA LYS A 90 -10.69 17.34 6.21
C LYS A 90 -10.75 17.81 4.75
N ALA A 91 -10.34 16.97 3.80
CA ALA A 91 -10.37 17.30 2.39
C ALA A 91 -11.80 17.30 1.80
N LEU A 92 -12.66 16.39 2.28
CA LEU A 92 -14.05 16.26 1.80
C LEU A 92 -15.02 17.27 2.44
N ASN A 93 -14.68 17.80 3.62
CA ASN A 93 -15.49 18.81 4.32
C ASN A 93 -15.11 20.25 3.94
N LYS A 94 -14.26 20.44 2.93
CA LYS A 94 -13.92 21.73 2.32
C LYS A 94 -14.70 21.91 1.04
#